data_AF-A0A841PI31-F1
#
_entry.id   AF-A0A841PI31-F1
#
_cell.length_a   1.000
_cell.length_b   1.000
_cell.length_c   1.000
_cell.angle_alpha   90.00
_cell.angle_beta   90.00
_cell.angle_gamma   90.00
#
_symmetry.space_group_name_H-M   'P 1'
#
loop_
_entity.id
_entity.type
_entity.pdbx_description
1 polymer ?
#
loop_
_entity_poly.entity_id
_entity_poly.type
_entity_poly.pdbx_seq_one_letter_code
_entity_poly.pdbx_strand_id
1 'polypeptide(L)'
;MANPFVAEIRIFPFNFAPNGWAWCDGQLLPLSQNTALFSLLGTTYGGNGKSNFALPNLQGNAPMHPGQGPGLSLHDLGETGGSETVTLLESEMPSHAHTMLGAEDDGSFKTPQGNFVAAGNQMYLGSNPAVNAQLAPEALAPAGGGQPHNNMQPYLTCYFCIALQGVFPSRP
;
A
#
# COMPACT_ATOMS: atom_id res chain seq x y z
N MET A 1 -1.58 40.12 4.99
CA MET A 1 -1.28 38.67 5.05
C MET A 1 0.21 38.50 4.86
N ALA A 2 0.85 37.61 5.62
CA ALA A 2 2.28 37.33 5.42
C ALA A 2 2.48 36.65 4.04
N ASN A 3 3.47 37.11 3.29
CA ASN A 3 3.88 36.45 2.06
C ASN A 3 4.33 35.01 2.37
N PRO A 4 3.96 34.00 1.56
CA PRO A 4 4.43 32.64 1.77
C PRO A 4 5.95 32.55 1.60
N PHE A 5 6.57 31.51 2.13
CA PHE A 5 7.95 31.20 1.74
C PHE A 5 7.98 30.57 0.35
N VAL A 6 9.02 30.84 -0.43
CA VAL A 6 9.27 30.09 -1.67
C VAL A 6 9.43 28.61 -1.31
N ALA A 7 8.86 27.71 -2.11
CA ALA A 7 8.80 26.26 -1.87
C ALA A 7 7.88 25.82 -0.71
N GLU A 8 7.10 26.73 -0.11
CA GLU A 8 6.10 26.34 0.89
C GLU A 8 4.98 25.52 0.27
N ILE A 9 4.66 24.36 0.86
CA ILE A 9 3.55 23.51 0.45
C ILE A 9 2.35 23.78 1.35
N ARG A 10 1.18 23.98 0.76
CA ARG A 10 -0.10 24.12 1.48
C ARG A 10 -1.19 23.26 0.86
N ILE A 11 -2.17 22.91 1.70
CA ILE A 11 -3.37 22.18 1.31
C ILE A 11 -4.46 23.19 0.95
N PHE A 12 -5.10 22.96 -0.20
CA PHE A 12 -6.20 23.77 -0.72
C PHE A 12 -7.42 22.89 -0.98
N PRO A 13 -8.63 23.32 -0.57
CA PRO A 13 -9.86 22.55 -0.78
C PRO A 13 -10.50 22.80 -2.16
N PHE A 14 -9.93 23.68 -2.99
CA PHE A 14 -10.47 24.08 -4.28
C PHE A 14 -9.57 23.62 -5.44
N ASN A 15 -10.16 23.50 -6.64
CA ASN A 15 -9.60 22.78 -7.78
C ASN A 15 -8.73 23.63 -8.73
N PHE A 16 -8.02 24.62 -8.21
CA PHE A 16 -7.09 25.43 -9.01
C PHE A 16 -5.90 25.88 -8.15
N ALA A 17 -4.72 26.02 -8.76
CA ALA A 17 -3.58 26.64 -8.11
C ALA A 17 -3.74 28.18 -8.14
N PRO A 18 -3.72 28.89 -7.00
CA PRO A 18 -3.75 30.34 -6.99
C PRO A 18 -2.56 30.96 -7.73
N ASN A 19 -2.67 32.23 -8.11
CA ASN A 19 -1.55 32.97 -8.71
C ASN A 19 -0.30 32.90 -7.81
N GLY A 20 0.84 32.53 -8.40
CA GLY A 20 2.10 32.33 -7.68
C GLY A 20 2.27 30.95 -7.04
N TRP A 21 1.33 30.02 -7.28
CA TRP A 21 1.39 28.63 -6.84
C TRP A 21 1.33 27.67 -8.02
N ALA A 22 1.77 26.44 -7.79
CA ALA A 22 1.61 25.32 -8.70
C ALA A 22 1.13 24.09 -7.94
N TRP A 23 0.45 23.17 -8.63
CA TRP A 23 0.14 21.86 -8.05
C TRP A 23 1.42 21.05 -7.80
N CYS A 24 1.41 20.25 -6.74
CA CYS A 24 2.44 19.26 -6.46
C CYS A 24 2.19 17.99 -7.29
N ASP A 25 2.29 18.09 -8.60
CA ASP A 25 1.97 17.02 -9.58
C ASP A 25 3.21 16.44 -10.28
N GLY A 26 4.43 16.68 -9.76
CA GLY A 26 5.66 16.14 -10.38
C GLY A 26 6.10 16.85 -11.67
N GLN A 27 5.46 17.96 -12.04
CA GLN A 27 5.74 18.68 -13.28
C GLN A 27 7.18 19.24 -13.32
N LEU A 28 7.77 19.23 -14.52
CA LEU A 28 9.08 19.85 -14.78
C LEU A 28 8.92 21.36 -15.01
N LEU A 29 9.75 22.15 -14.33
CA LEU A 29 9.82 23.60 -14.50
C LEU A 29 11.16 24.03 -15.11
N PRO A 30 11.16 25.09 -15.95
CA PRO A 30 12.39 25.66 -16.45
C PRO A 30 13.18 26.31 -15.32
N LEU A 31 14.44 25.90 -15.17
CA LEU A 31 15.35 26.41 -14.13
C LEU A 31 15.58 27.92 -14.28
N SER A 32 15.74 28.39 -15.53
CA SER A 32 16.05 29.80 -15.84
C SER A 32 15.01 30.80 -15.31
N GLN A 33 13.75 30.38 -15.15
CA GLN A 33 12.65 31.22 -14.65
C GLN A 33 12.35 30.98 -13.16
N ASN A 34 12.91 29.93 -12.56
CA ASN A 34 12.57 29.48 -11.21
C ASN A 34 13.84 29.22 -10.37
N THR A 35 14.84 30.09 -10.51
CA THR A 35 16.16 29.94 -9.87
C THR A 35 16.09 29.87 -8.35
N ALA A 36 15.23 30.70 -7.73
CA ALA A 36 14.99 30.68 -6.29
C ALA A 36 14.42 29.33 -5.83
N LEU A 37 13.41 28.82 -6.53
CA LEU A 37 12.79 27.54 -6.21
C LEU A 37 13.77 26.37 -6.41
N PHE A 38 14.53 26.37 -7.50
CA PHE A 38 15.57 25.38 -7.75
C PHE A 38 16.66 25.36 -6.66
N SER A 39 17.06 26.53 -6.14
CA SER A 39 18.07 26.58 -5.07
C SER A 39 17.62 25.93 -3.75
N LEU A 40 16.31 25.70 -3.57
CA LEU A 40 15.71 25.03 -2.43
C LEU A 40 15.44 23.55 -2.69
N LEU A 41 14.88 23.21 -3.86
CA LEU A 41 14.47 21.84 -4.18
C LEU A 41 15.57 21.01 -4.86
N GLY A 42 16.51 21.66 -5.55
CA GLY A 42 17.50 20.99 -6.38
C GLY A 42 16.85 20.07 -7.41
N THR A 43 17.36 18.85 -7.52
CA THR A 43 16.82 17.77 -8.37
C THR A 43 16.19 16.66 -7.54
N THR A 44 15.85 16.90 -6.27
CA THR A 44 15.33 15.88 -5.34
C THR A 44 14.11 15.14 -5.89
N TYR A 45 13.23 15.85 -6.61
CA TYR A 45 12.02 15.28 -7.19
C TYR A 45 12.15 14.94 -8.68
N GLY A 46 13.35 15.09 -9.25
CA GLY A 46 13.65 14.83 -10.66
C GLY A 46 14.09 16.06 -11.47
N GLY A 47 14.17 15.85 -12.79
CA GLY A 47 14.75 16.81 -13.75
C GLY A 47 16.26 16.66 -13.89
N ASN A 48 16.86 17.47 -14.76
CA ASN A 48 18.26 17.33 -15.16
C ASN A 48 19.23 18.30 -14.45
N GLY A 49 18.73 19.22 -13.63
CA GLY A 49 19.52 20.19 -12.86
C GLY A 49 20.28 21.22 -13.71
N LYS A 50 20.04 21.26 -15.03
CA LYS A 50 20.70 22.16 -15.98
C LYS A 50 19.70 23.11 -16.62
N SER A 51 18.68 22.54 -17.26
CA SER A 51 17.59 23.30 -17.89
C SER A 51 16.29 23.20 -17.12
N ASN A 52 16.10 22.13 -16.33
CA ASN A 52 14.87 21.90 -15.57
C ASN A 52 15.10 21.17 -14.24
N PHE A 53 14.06 21.23 -13.41
CA PHE A 53 13.89 20.44 -12.19
C PHE A 53 12.41 20.12 -12.03
N ALA A 54 12.08 19.12 -11.21
CA ALA A 54 10.70 18.74 -10.95
C ALA A 54 10.18 19.30 -9.62
N LEU A 55 8.87 19.55 -9.56
CA LEU A 55 8.15 19.73 -8.30
C LEU A 55 7.90 18.38 -7.63
N PRO A 56 7.56 18.34 -6.32
CA PRO A 56 7.06 17.12 -5.69
C PRO A 56 5.81 16.59 -6.39
N ASN A 57 5.60 15.28 -6.36
CA ASN A 57 4.35 14.64 -6.75
C ASN A 57 3.64 14.09 -5.50
N LEU A 58 2.51 14.71 -5.13
CA LEU A 58 1.69 14.32 -3.98
C LEU A 58 0.35 13.70 -4.41
N GLN A 59 0.16 13.43 -5.70
CA GLN A 59 -1.04 12.75 -6.20
C GLN A 59 -1.05 11.30 -5.71
N GLY A 60 -2.08 10.92 -4.92
CA GLY A 60 -2.17 9.58 -4.33
C GLY A 60 -1.15 9.31 -3.21
N ASN A 61 -0.39 10.32 -2.77
CA ASN A 61 0.67 10.14 -1.77
C ASN A 61 0.34 10.86 -0.46
N ALA A 62 0.69 10.24 0.66
CA ALA A 62 0.66 10.88 1.97
C ALA A 62 2.05 11.44 2.31
N PRO A 63 2.20 12.73 2.67
CA PRO A 63 3.50 13.29 3.01
C PRO A 63 4.02 12.71 4.33
N MET A 64 5.31 12.36 4.35
CA MET A 64 6.03 11.86 5.53
C MET A 64 7.29 12.72 5.77
N HIS A 65 7.62 12.96 7.04
CA HIS A 65 8.83 13.69 7.40
C HIS A 65 10.08 12.82 7.13
N PRO A 66 11.13 13.36 6.49
CA PRO A 66 12.35 12.59 6.22
C PRO A 66 13.21 12.40 7.48
N GLY A 67 14.18 11.48 7.41
CA GLY A 67 15.17 11.22 8.44
C GLY A 67 14.88 9.95 9.23
N GLN A 68 15.62 9.79 10.32
CA GLN A 68 15.55 8.61 11.19
C GLN A 68 15.27 9.04 12.63
N GLY A 69 14.00 8.98 13.04
CA GLY A 69 13.63 9.17 14.45
C GLY A 69 14.10 7.98 15.33
N PRO A 70 14.18 8.15 16.66
CA PRO A 70 14.53 7.05 17.56
C PRO A 70 13.60 5.84 17.39
N GLY A 71 14.17 4.70 16.98
CA GLY A 71 13.41 3.47 16.72
C GLY A 71 12.63 3.44 15.40
N LEU A 72 12.81 4.43 14.52
CA LEU A 72 12.19 4.48 13.19
C LEU A 72 13.19 4.07 12.10
N SER A 73 12.64 3.71 10.94
CA SER A 73 13.40 3.54 9.70
C SER A 73 13.95 4.88 9.23
N LEU A 74 15.08 4.84 8.52
CA LEU A 74 15.60 6.00 7.79
C LEU A 74 14.79 6.19 6.51
N HIS A 75 14.33 7.41 6.27
CA HIS A 75 13.69 7.80 5.02
C HIS A 75 14.39 9.02 4.40
N ASP A 76 14.79 8.92 3.14
CA ASP A 76 15.43 10.03 2.43
C ASP A 76 14.40 11.06 1.94
N LEU A 77 14.79 12.33 1.87
CA LEU A 77 13.90 13.35 1.32
C LEU A 77 13.63 13.07 -0.17
N GLY A 78 12.36 12.99 -0.54
CA GLY A 78 11.92 12.68 -1.90
C GLY A 78 11.81 11.18 -2.19
N GLU A 79 12.14 10.31 -1.22
CA GLU A 79 11.86 8.88 -1.31
C GLU A 79 10.34 8.63 -1.39
N THR A 80 9.93 7.69 -2.24
CA THR A 80 8.55 7.22 -2.37
C THR A 80 8.45 5.79 -1.90
N GLY A 81 7.37 5.44 -1.19
CA GLY A 81 7.12 4.08 -0.73
C GLY A 81 5.67 3.85 -0.33
N GLY A 82 5.38 2.66 0.20
CA GLY A 82 4.03 2.24 0.58
C GLY A 82 3.29 1.46 -0.51
N SER A 83 2.09 0.98 -0.17
CA SER A 83 1.18 0.29 -1.10
C SER A 83 -0.28 0.57 -0.72
N GLU A 84 -1.10 0.88 -1.72
CA GLU A 84 -2.55 1.11 -1.57
C GLU A 84 -3.32 -0.19 -1.27
N THR A 85 -2.80 -1.33 -1.72
CA THR A 85 -3.39 -2.65 -1.49
C THR A 85 -2.34 -3.66 -1.05
N VAL A 86 -2.74 -4.60 -0.19
CA VAL A 86 -1.86 -5.68 0.28
C VAL A 86 -2.59 -7.00 0.15
N THR A 87 -1.93 -7.99 -0.45
CA THR A 87 -2.40 -9.38 -0.45
C THR A 87 -1.83 -10.07 0.77
N LEU A 88 -2.69 -10.51 1.68
CA LEU A 88 -2.28 -11.29 2.84
C LEU A 88 -1.78 -12.67 2.40
N LEU A 89 -0.52 -12.94 2.69
CA LEU A 89 0.08 -14.27 2.54
C LEU A 89 -0.27 -15.14 3.75
N GLU A 90 -0.20 -16.47 3.58
CA GLU A 90 -0.41 -17.40 4.70
C GLU A 90 0.56 -17.15 5.86
N SER A 91 1.80 -16.74 5.55
CA SER A 91 2.81 -16.36 6.53
C SER A 91 2.48 -15.10 7.33
N GLU A 92 1.53 -14.28 6.87
CA GLU A 92 1.10 -13.04 7.52
C GLU A 92 -0.15 -13.25 8.39
N MET A 93 -0.70 -14.46 8.41
CA MET A 93 -1.83 -14.83 9.26
C MET A 93 -1.36 -15.54 10.54
N PRO A 94 -1.99 -15.28 11.70
CA PRO A 94 -1.76 -16.09 12.89
C PRO A 94 -2.04 -17.57 12.65
N SER A 95 -1.29 -18.42 13.35
CA SER A 95 -1.55 -19.87 13.36
C SER A 95 -2.99 -20.12 13.82
N HIS A 96 -3.73 -20.83 13.00
CA HIS A 96 -5.12 -21.20 13.24
C HIS A 96 -5.34 -22.65 12.81
N ALA A 97 -6.44 -23.25 13.26
CA ALA A 97 -6.80 -24.63 12.94
C ALA A 97 -8.18 -24.67 12.30
N HIS A 98 -8.38 -25.67 11.44
CA HIS A 98 -9.68 -25.99 10.86
C HIS A 98 -10.22 -27.27 11.49
N THR A 99 -11.49 -27.26 11.87
CA THR A 99 -12.17 -28.45 12.36
C THR A 99 -12.69 -29.24 11.18
N MET A 100 -12.22 -30.48 11.01
CA MET A 100 -12.79 -31.41 10.04
C MET A 100 -14.21 -31.81 10.48
N LEU A 101 -15.16 -31.75 9.56
CA LEU A 101 -16.54 -32.16 9.83
C LEU A 101 -16.74 -33.63 9.45
N GLY A 102 -17.50 -34.34 10.29
CA GLY A 102 -17.93 -35.71 10.03
C GLY A 102 -19.40 -35.90 10.37
N ALA A 103 -20.01 -36.94 9.79
CA ALA A 103 -21.36 -37.37 10.09
C ALA A 103 -21.41 -38.19 11.39
N GLU A 104 -22.45 -37.99 12.20
CA GLU A 104 -22.69 -38.77 13.43
C GLU A 104 -23.32 -40.14 13.13
N ASP A 105 -23.89 -40.31 11.93
CA ASP A 105 -24.48 -41.58 11.47
C ASP A 105 -23.41 -42.62 11.08
N ASP A 106 -23.82 -43.89 11.09
CA ASP A 106 -23.01 -45.00 10.57
C ASP A 106 -22.71 -44.80 9.08
N GLY A 107 -21.43 -44.84 8.71
CA GLY A 107 -21.05 -44.60 7.33
C GLY A 107 -21.47 -45.73 6.39
N SER A 108 -22.10 -45.34 5.29
CA SER A 108 -22.57 -46.24 4.25
C SER A 108 -21.47 -46.74 3.31
N PHE A 109 -20.31 -46.07 3.30
CA PHE A 109 -19.17 -46.35 2.42
C PHE A 109 -17.85 -46.42 3.19
N LYS A 110 -16.95 -47.31 2.75
CA LYS A 110 -15.62 -47.49 3.35
C LYS A 110 -14.50 -46.75 2.59
N THR A 111 -14.84 -45.93 1.61
CA THR A 111 -13.90 -45.18 0.76
C THR A 111 -13.95 -43.68 1.06
N PRO A 112 -12.81 -42.97 1.06
CA PRO A 112 -12.79 -41.53 1.34
C PRO A 112 -13.22 -40.69 0.13
N GLN A 113 -13.05 -41.19 -1.11
CA GLN A 113 -13.25 -40.40 -2.32
C GLN A 113 -14.66 -39.82 -2.43
N GLY A 114 -14.77 -38.50 -2.35
CA GLY A 114 -16.05 -37.78 -2.47
C GLY A 114 -17.03 -38.00 -1.30
N ASN A 115 -16.56 -38.58 -0.18
CA ASN A 115 -17.36 -38.84 1.01
C ASN A 115 -16.86 -38.02 2.21
N PHE A 116 -17.71 -37.84 3.22
CA PHE A 116 -17.33 -37.28 4.52
C PHE A 116 -16.73 -38.34 5.44
N VAL A 117 -16.12 -37.89 6.54
CA VAL A 117 -15.85 -38.74 7.71
C VAL A 117 -17.16 -39.11 8.38
N ALA A 118 -17.31 -40.33 8.87
CA ALA A 118 -18.51 -40.81 9.53
C ALA A 118 -18.15 -41.80 10.65
N ALA A 119 -19.13 -42.23 11.45
CA ALA A 119 -18.92 -43.26 12.47
C ALA A 119 -18.86 -44.67 11.82
N GLY A 120 -17.93 -45.53 12.26
CA GLY A 120 -17.90 -46.92 11.80
C GLY A 120 -16.60 -47.69 12.08
N ASN A 121 -16.68 -49.01 12.09
CA ASN A 121 -15.53 -49.90 12.26
C ASN A 121 -14.88 -50.22 10.90
N GLN A 122 -13.55 -50.21 10.83
CA GLN A 122 -12.78 -50.48 9.61
C GLN A 122 -13.05 -49.49 8.45
N MET A 123 -13.39 -48.23 8.76
CA MET A 123 -13.48 -47.18 7.74
C MET A 123 -12.10 -46.88 7.15
N TYR A 124 -12.03 -46.68 5.83
CA TYR A 124 -10.79 -46.42 5.09
C TYR A 124 -9.72 -47.53 5.16
N LEU A 125 -10.09 -48.69 5.71
CA LEU A 125 -9.28 -49.90 5.74
C LEU A 125 -9.78 -50.85 4.64
N GLY A 126 -9.15 -50.78 3.47
CA GLY A 126 -9.49 -51.62 2.32
C GLY A 126 -8.28 -51.88 1.42
N SER A 127 -8.11 -53.14 1.03
CA SER A 127 -6.93 -53.82 0.45
C SER A 127 -6.36 -53.29 -0.88
N ASN A 128 -6.83 -52.14 -1.37
CA ASN A 128 -6.13 -51.31 -2.34
C ASN A 128 -6.73 -49.89 -2.34
N PRO A 129 -6.20 -48.95 -1.55
CA PRO A 129 -6.65 -47.57 -1.59
C PRO A 129 -5.57 -46.72 -2.27
N ALA A 130 -5.93 -45.77 -3.12
CA ALA A 130 -5.05 -44.63 -3.29
C ALA A 130 -4.82 -44.06 -1.88
N VAL A 131 -3.61 -44.23 -1.33
CA VAL A 131 -3.28 -43.97 0.08
C VAL A 131 -3.56 -42.50 0.48
N ASN A 132 -3.78 -41.63 -0.52
CA ASN A 132 -4.11 -40.22 -0.39
C ASN A 132 -5.36 -39.82 -1.21
N ALA A 133 -6.47 -40.57 -1.13
CA ALA A 133 -7.72 -40.17 -1.79
C ALA A 133 -8.41 -38.99 -1.07
N GLN A 134 -8.88 -38.00 -1.85
CA GLN A 134 -9.50 -36.78 -1.33
C GLN A 134 -10.92 -37.02 -0.81
N LEU A 135 -11.22 -36.53 0.40
CA LEU A 135 -12.58 -36.44 0.94
C LEU A 135 -13.48 -35.53 0.08
N ALA A 136 -14.78 -35.50 0.38
CA ALA A 136 -15.67 -34.46 -0.14
C ALA A 136 -15.09 -33.06 0.15
N PRO A 137 -15.13 -32.09 -0.80
CA PRO A 137 -14.60 -30.73 -0.60
C PRO A 137 -15.18 -30.02 0.62
N GLU A 138 -16.41 -30.35 0.99
CA GLU A 138 -17.13 -29.81 2.13
C GLU A 138 -16.63 -30.37 3.47
N ALA A 139 -15.84 -31.45 3.48
CA ALA A 139 -15.27 -32.04 4.70
C ALA A 139 -14.19 -31.15 5.34
N LEU A 140 -13.51 -30.35 4.51
CA LEU A 140 -12.56 -29.33 4.94
C LEU A 140 -12.46 -28.24 3.86
N ALA A 141 -13.31 -27.23 3.96
CA ALA A 141 -13.31 -26.13 3.00
C ALA A 141 -11.98 -25.35 3.05
N PRO A 142 -11.44 -24.91 1.91
CA PRO A 142 -10.27 -24.03 1.90
C PRO A 142 -10.62 -22.70 2.58
N ALA A 143 -9.66 -22.14 3.32
CA ALA A 143 -9.76 -20.81 3.93
C ALA A 143 -8.69 -19.88 3.39
N GLY A 144 -9.05 -18.60 3.23
CA GLY A 144 -8.26 -17.64 2.47
C GLY A 144 -8.59 -17.68 0.97
N GLY A 145 -8.27 -16.59 0.27
CA GLY A 145 -8.54 -16.45 -1.18
C GLY A 145 -7.50 -15.62 -1.93
N GLY A 146 -6.42 -15.23 -1.23
CA GLY A 146 -5.32 -14.45 -1.80
C GLY A 146 -5.74 -13.13 -2.46
N GLN A 147 -6.91 -12.59 -2.10
CA GLN A 147 -7.36 -11.32 -2.68
C GLN A 147 -6.71 -10.16 -1.93
N PRO A 148 -6.26 -9.12 -2.65
CA PRO A 148 -5.75 -7.93 -2.02
C PRO A 148 -6.86 -7.23 -1.23
N HIS A 149 -6.53 -6.70 -0.07
CA HIS A 149 -7.39 -5.79 0.67
C HIS A 149 -6.88 -4.35 0.56
N ASN A 150 -7.78 -3.39 0.78
CA ASN A 150 -7.42 -1.99 0.90
C ASN A 150 -6.48 -1.79 2.11
N ASN A 151 -5.37 -1.08 1.89
CA ASN A 151 -4.40 -0.72 2.92
C ASN A 151 -4.37 0.81 3.17
N MET A 152 -5.26 1.56 2.52
CA MET A 152 -5.40 2.99 2.76
C MET A 152 -6.23 3.25 4.03
N GLN A 153 -5.70 4.09 4.91
CA GLN A 153 -6.46 4.71 5.99
C GLN A 153 -7.60 5.58 5.42
N PRO A 154 -8.67 5.89 6.18
CA PRO A 154 -9.66 6.88 5.77
C PRO A 154 -8.99 8.20 5.36
N TYR A 155 -9.36 8.74 4.19
CA TYR A 155 -8.74 9.94 3.63
C TYR A 155 -9.77 10.91 3.07
N LEU A 156 -9.36 12.18 2.98
CA LEU A 156 -10.06 13.24 2.27
C LEU A 156 -9.09 13.82 1.23
N THR A 157 -9.53 13.89 -0.02
CA THR A 157 -8.70 14.40 -1.10
C THR A 157 -8.74 15.92 -1.13
N CYS A 158 -7.56 16.53 -1.12
CA CYS A 158 -7.35 17.98 -1.24
C CYS A 158 -6.19 18.24 -2.21
N TYR A 159 -6.11 19.45 -2.74
CA TYR A 159 -5.01 19.85 -3.61
C TYR A 159 -3.81 20.29 -2.78
N PHE A 160 -2.65 19.70 -3.03
CA PHE A 160 -1.39 20.22 -2.54
C PHE A 160 -0.83 21.20 -3.57
N CYS A 161 -0.57 22.44 -3.15
CA CYS A 161 0.12 23.41 -4.00
C CYS A 161 1.40 23.89 -3.33
N ILE A 162 2.40 24.20 -4.14
CA ILE A 162 3.68 24.77 -3.75
C ILE A 162 3.80 26.22 -4.23
N ALA A 163 4.30 27.10 -3.37
CA ALA A 163 4.54 28.49 -3.70
C ALA A 163 5.75 28.62 -4.64
N LEU A 164 5.51 29.14 -5.85
CA LEU A 164 6.55 29.47 -6.82
C LEU A 164 7.24 30.80 -6.51
N GLN A 165 6.55 31.67 -5.77
CA GLN A 165 6.97 33.03 -5.44
C GLN A 165 6.68 33.31 -3.97
N GLY A 166 7.52 34.11 -3.31
CA GLY A 166 7.40 34.37 -1.87
C GLY A 166 8.66 34.97 -1.27
N VAL A 167 8.73 34.96 0.06
CA VAL A 167 9.95 35.30 0.81
C VAL A 167 10.92 34.13 0.69
N PHE A 168 12.18 34.40 0.37
CA PHE A 168 13.21 33.36 0.38
C PHE A 168 13.54 32.98 1.84
N PRO A 169 13.47 31.69 2.22
CA PRO A 169 13.78 31.29 3.58
C PRO A 169 15.28 31.46 3.87
N SER A 170 15.63 32.23 4.91
CA SER A 170 17.00 32.38 5.36
C SER A 170 17.50 31.08 5.99
N ARG A 171 18.66 30.59 5.57
CA ARG A 171 19.36 29.52 6.28
C ARG A 171 19.95 30.12 7.57
N PRO A 172 19.73 29.50 8.74
CA PRO A 172 20.38 29.92 9.98
C PRO A 172 21.90 29.74 9.93
#